data_AF-A0A940UY23-F1
#
_entry.id   AF-A0A940UY23-F1
#
_cell.length_a   1.000
_cell.length_b   1.000
_cell.length_c   1.000
_cell.angle_alpha   90.00
_cell.angle_beta   90.00
_cell.angle_gamma   90.00
#
_symmetry.space_group_name_H-M   'P 1'
#
loop_
_entity.id
_entity.type
_entity.pdbx_description
1 polymer ?
#
loop_
_entity_poly.entity_id
_entity_poly.type
_entity_poly.pdbx_seq_one_letter_code
_entity_poly.pdbx_strand_id
1 'polypeptide(L)'
;MEIPFTVEQFFDVFGTYNTAIWPVQILEYILGIVVLVLAFGGSKLAAPIVSGILGFFWIWMGVFYHIVHFSVINPVAWIFGIFFILQGLLFLLFARPAFRFILKPLPVTGGASFFMRCLFTPFWVSVSAILTPKLQCLALLRAQRRSSLLEYCSGRQDRCVPTSLSFLCFGLLLA
;
A
#
# COMPACT_ATOMS: atom_id res chain seq x y z
N MET A 1 24.44 8.91 6.06
CA MET A 1 23.56 9.07 4.89
C MET A 1 22.35 9.86 5.36
N GLU A 2 22.17 11.06 4.85
CA GLU A 2 20.93 11.82 5.08
C GLU A 2 19.91 11.39 4.03
N ILE A 3 18.72 11.02 4.50
CA ILE A 3 17.59 10.63 3.65
C ILE A 3 16.83 11.93 3.33
N PRO A 4 16.48 12.21 2.06
CA PRO A 4 15.97 13.53 1.66
C PRO A 4 14.51 13.79 2.03
N PHE A 5 13.93 13.01 2.95
CA PHE A 5 12.56 13.12 3.42
C PHE A 5 12.42 12.57 4.84
N THR A 6 11.39 13.00 5.56
CA THR A 6 11.10 12.54 6.92
C THR A 6 10.27 11.25 6.93
N VAL A 7 10.20 10.60 8.09
CA VAL A 7 9.39 9.40 8.29
C VAL A 7 7.90 9.68 8.06
N GLU A 8 7.43 10.86 8.48
CA GLU A 8 6.05 11.30 8.31
C GLU A 8 5.69 11.47 6.83
N GLN A 9 6.58 12.11 6.05
CA GLN A 9 6.40 12.26 4.61
C GLN A 9 6.35 10.89 3.91
N PHE A 10 7.20 9.95 4.32
CA PHE A 10 7.18 8.59 3.78
C PHE A 10 5.86 7.88 4.06
N PHE A 11 5.33 7.95 5.27
CA PHE A 11 4.05 7.32 5.61
C PHE A 11 2.84 8.00 4.93
N ASP A 12 2.90 9.31 4.71
CA ASP A 12 1.84 10.06 4.03
C ASP A 12 1.67 9.62 2.56
N VAL A 13 2.79 9.29 1.89
CA VAL A 13 2.76 8.68 0.55
C VAL A 13 1.98 7.37 0.54
N PHE A 14 2.17 6.48 1.53
CA PHE A 14 1.38 5.24 1.61
C PHE A 14 -0.08 5.52 1.90
N GLY A 15 -0.40 6.42 2.82
CA GLY A 15 -1.77 6.79 3.15
C GLY A 15 -2.51 7.26 1.90
N THR A 16 -1.92 8.23 1.19
CA THR A 16 -2.48 8.79 -0.04
C THR A 16 -2.65 7.73 -1.14
N TYR A 17 -1.60 6.93 -1.40
CA TYR A 17 -1.63 5.87 -2.41
C TYR A 17 -2.74 4.83 -2.12
N ASN A 18 -2.84 4.36 -0.88
CA ASN A 18 -3.80 3.33 -0.52
C ASN A 18 -5.24 3.79 -0.64
N THR A 19 -5.52 5.03 -0.22
CA THR A 19 -6.84 5.63 -0.39
C THR A 19 -7.16 5.83 -1.87
N ALA A 20 -6.19 6.24 -2.68
CA ALA A 20 -6.37 6.49 -4.11
C ALA A 20 -6.69 5.21 -4.90
N ILE A 21 -6.08 4.07 -4.54
CA ILE A 21 -6.33 2.80 -5.26
C ILE A 21 -7.52 2.02 -4.72
N TRP A 22 -8.18 2.44 -3.63
CA TRP A 22 -9.40 1.77 -3.17
C TRP A 22 -10.52 1.84 -4.21
N PRO A 23 -11.22 0.73 -4.55
CA PRO A 23 -11.20 -0.63 -3.97
C PRO A 23 -10.37 -1.67 -4.75
N VAL A 24 -9.44 -1.24 -5.61
CA VAL A 24 -8.64 -2.11 -6.48
C VAL A 24 -7.86 -3.17 -5.69
N GLN A 25 -7.54 -2.94 -4.41
CA GLN A 25 -6.87 -3.94 -3.56
C GLN A 25 -7.62 -5.28 -3.52
N ILE A 26 -8.95 -5.28 -3.61
CA ILE A 26 -9.74 -6.51 -3.67
C ILE A 26 -9.35 -7.34 -4.91
N LEU A 27 -9.25 -6.69 -6.06
CA LEU A 27 -8.79 -7.32 -7.29
C LEU A 27 -7.34 -7.82 -7.14
N GLU A 28 -6.47 -7.06 -6.48
CA GLU A 28 -5.09 -7.46 -6.24
C GLU A 28 -5.01 -8.77 -5.44
N TYR A 29 -5.80 -8.90 -4.37
CA TYR A 29 -5.87 -10.12 -3.58
C TYR A 29 -6.37 -11.31 -4.38
N ILE A 30 -7.42 -11.13 -5.20
CA ILE A 30 -7.95 -12.18 -6.07
C ILE A 30 -6.86 -12.65 -7.04
N LEU A 31 -6.17 -11.72 -7.71
CA LEU A 31 -5.08 -12.03 -8.63
C LEU A 31 -3.90 -12.72 -7.92
N GLY A 32 -3.58 -12.32 -6.68
CA GLY A 32 -2.56 -12.97 -5.86
C GLY A 32 -2.91 -14.44 -5.56
N ILE A 33 -4.17 -14.71 -5.19
CA ILE A 33 -4.66 -16.08 -4.96
C ILE A 33 -4.58 -16.90 -6.25
N VAL A 34 -4.99 -16.32 -7.39
CA VAL A 34 -4.89 -16.98 -8.71
C VAL A 34 -3.45 -17.38 -9.01
N VAL A 35 -2.48 -16.48 -8.78
CA VAL A 35 -1.06 -16.78 -8.96
C VAL A 35 -0.62 -17.96 -8.08
N LEU A 36 -1.00 -17.97 -6.81
CA LEU A 36 -0.65 -19.06 -5.90
C LEU A 36 -1.24 -20.40 -6.38
N VAL A 37 -2.53 -20.44 -6.69
CA VAL A 37 -3.20 -21.66 -7.17
C VAL A 37 -2.54 -22.17 -8.45
N LEU A 38 -2.25 -21.29 -9.41
CA LEU A 38 -1.62 -21.68 -10.68
C LEU A 38 -0.16 -22.11 -10.51
N ALA A 39 0.59 -21.51 -9.57
CA ALA A 39 1.96 -21.89 -9.28
C ALA A 39 2.08 -23.34 -8.77
N PHE A 40 1.04 -23.86 -8.10
CA PHE A 40 1.01 -25.23 -7.59
C PHE A 40 0.23 -26.22 -8.48
N GLY A 41 -0.63 -25.73 -9.38
CA GLY A 41 -1.57 -26.56 -10.15
C GLY A 41 -1.03 -27.30 -11.38
N GLY A 42 0.27 -27.20 -11.69
CA GLY A 42 0.93 -27.99 -12.76
C GLY A 42 0.45 -27.73 -14.21
N SER A 43 -0.43 -26.75 -14.43
CA SER A 43 -1.03 -26.46 -15.74
C SER A 43 -0.03 -25.85 -16.72
N LYS A 44 -0.13 -26.20 -18.01
CA LYS A 44 0.66 -25.59 -19.11
C LYS A 44 0.35 -24.10 -19.31
N LEU A 45 -0.84 -23.66 -18.90
CA LEU A 45 -1.26 -22.25 -18.97
C LEU A 45 -0.85 -21.45 -17.72
N ALA A 46 -0.39 -22.11 -16.66
CA ALA A 46 -0.01 -21.43 -15.41
C ALA A 46 1.12 -20.43 -15.65
N ALA A 47 2.17 -20.82 -16.37
CA ALA A 47 3.35 -19.97 -16.53
C ALA A 47 3.07 -18.65 -17.28
N PRO A 48 2.38 -18.64 -18.45
CA PRO A 48 2.03 -17.39 -19.11
C PRO A 48 1.09 -16.51 -18.27
N ILE A 49 0.10 -17.10 -17.58
CA ILE A 49 -0.85 -16.34 -16.76
C ILE A 49 -0.14 -15.71 -15.56
N VAL A 50 0.67 -16.48 -14.82
CA VAL A 50 1.45 -15.97 -13.68
C VAL A 50 2.41 -14.88 -14.13
N SER A 51 3.10 -15.06 -15.26
CA SER A 51 3.99 -14.03 -15.83
C SER A 51 3.20 -12.78 -16.22
N GLY A 52 2.01 -12.94 -16.79
CA GLY A 52 1.09 -11.85 -17.12
C GLY A 52 0.69 -11.02 -15.90
N ILE A 53 0.22 -11.69 -14.85
CA ILE A 53 -0.20 -11.05 -13.59
C ILE A 53 0.98 -10.35 -12.92
N LEU A 54 2.15 -11.01 -12.89
CA LEU A 54 3.35 -10.42 -12.31
C LEU A 54 3.79 -9.18 -13.12
N GLY A 55 3.81 -9.27 -14.45
CA GLY A 55 4.12 -8.15 -15.33
C GLY A 55 3.21 -6.95 -15.11
N PHE A 56 1.91 -7.19 -14.98
CA PHE A 56 0.93 -6.16 -14.62
C PHE A 56 1.27 -5.48 -13.29
N PHE A 57 1.53 -6.23 -12.21
CA PHE A 57 1.86 -5.63 -10.91
C PHE A 57 3.19 -4.88 -10.91
N TRP A 58 4.19 -5.34 -11.66
CA TRP A 58 5.46 -4.62 -11.80
C TRP A 58 5.27 -3.27 -12.50
N ILE A 59 4.49 -3.22 -13.58
CA ILE A 59 4.14 -1.96 -14.26
C ILE A 59 3.33 -1.07 -13.33
N TRP A 60 2.32 -1.62 -12.64
CA TRP A 60 1.49 -0.87 -11.70
C TRP A 60 2.33 -0.19 -10.61
N MET A 61 3.24 -0.92 -9.97
CA MET A 61 4.14 -0.36 -8.95
C MET A 61 5.09 0.68 -9.53
N GLY A 62 5.59 0.48 -10.75
CA GLY A 62 6.46 1.46 -11.41
C GLY A 62 5.72 2.76 -11.73
N VAL A 63 4.49 2.67 -12.23
CA VAL A 63 3.68 3.83 -12.61
C VAL A 63 3.07 4.50 -11.39
N PHE A 64 2.18 3.82 -10.68
CA PHE A 64 1.36 4.46 -9.65
C PHE A 64 2.14 4.72 -8.38
N TYR A 65 2.85 3.72 -7.85
CA TYR A 65 3.59 3.93 -6.60
C TYR A 65 4.84 4.79 -6.83
N HIS A 66 5.76 4.37 -7.72
CA HIS A 66 7.04 5.04 -7.88
C HIS A 66 6.94 6.40 -8.58
N ILE A 67 6.31 6.47 -9.76
CA ILE A 67 6.26 7.69 -10.55
C ILE A 67 5.21 8.67 -10.02
N VAL A 68 3.98 8.23 -9.77
CA VAL A 68 2.89 9.16 -9.40
C VAL A 68 2.99 9.62 -7.94
N HIS A 69 3.29 8.73 -6.99
CA HIS A 69 3.23 9.07 -5.56
C HIS A 69 4.62 9.30 -4.93
N PHE A 70 5.56 8.36 -5.10
CA PHE A 70 6.84 8.41 -4.37
C PHE A 70 7.82 9.45 -4.95
N SER A 71 7.68 9.80 -6.23
CA SER A 71 8.51 10.83 -6.86
C SER A 71 8.34 12.23 -6.27
N VAL A 72 7.22 12.48 -5.59
CA VAL A 72 6.91 13.75 -4.92
C VAL A 72 7.93 14.07 -3.83
N ILE A 73 8.39 13.05 -3.09
CA ILE A 73 9.34 13.21 -1.97
C ILE A 73 10.74 12.69 -2.29
N ASN A 74 10.89 11.91 -3.37
CA ASN A 74 12.16 11.31 -3.76
C ASN A 74 12.33 11.29 -5.28
N PRO A 75 13.11 12.22 -5.87
CA PRO A 75 13.34 12.27 -7.31
C PRO A 75 13.95 10.97 -7.89
N VAL A 76 14.68 10.19 -7.09
CA VAL A 76 15.24 8.89 -7.54
C VAL A 76 14.15 7.87 -7.84
N ALA A 77 12.93 8.06 -7.34
CA ALA A 77 11.77 7.21 -7.62
C ALA A 77 11.45 7.11 -9.13
N TRP A 78 11.80 8.11 -9.94
CA TRP A 78 11.67 8.02 -11.41
C TRP A 78 12.50 6.88 -12.00
N ILE A 79 13.75 6.74 -11.54
CA ILE A 79 14.65 5.69 -11.99
C ILE A 79 14.10 4.32 -11.59
N PHE A 80 13.66 4.19 -10.34
CA PHE A 80 13.02 2.96 -9.85
C PHE A 80 11.76 2.63 -10.65
N GLY A 81 10.90 3.62 -10.93
CA GLY A 81 9.70 3.44 -11.72
C GLY A 81 9.98 2.89 -13.12
N ILE A 82 10.97 3.45 -13.81
CA ILE A 82 11.40 2.97 -15.14
C ILE A 82 11.87 1.52 -15.06
N PHE A 83 12.72 1.16 -14.09
CA PHE A 83 13.18 -0.22 -13.92
C PHE A 83 12.02 -1.18 -13.65
N PHE A 84 11.06 -0.77 -12.83
CA PHE A 84 9.87 -1.58 -12.55
C PHE A 84 9.01 -1.81 -13.80
N ILE A 85 8.80 -0.76 -14.60
CA ILE A 85 8.07 -0.86 -15.87
C ILE A 85 8.80 -1.79 -16.84
N LEU A 86 10.11 -1.60 -17.03
CA LEU A 86 10.93 -2.45 -17.91
C LEU A 86 10.86 -3.92 -17.47
N GLN A 87 11.00 -4.19 -16.17
CA GLN A 87 10.89 -5.55 -15.63
C GLN A 87 9.49 -6.13 -15.88
N GLY A 88 8.44 -5.34 -15.73
CA GLY A 88 7.07 -5.78 -16.01
C GLY A 88 6.85 -6.10 -17.49
N LEU A 89 7.38 -5.28 -18.40
CA LEU A 89 7.35 -5.54 -19.84
C LEU A 89 8.11 -6.82 -20.20
N LEU A 90 9.25 -7.09 -19.56
CA LEU A 90 9.98 -8.35 -19.75
C LEU A 90 9.12 -9.56 -19.33
N PHE A 91 8.41 -9.50 -18.21
CA PHE A 91 7.49 -10.57 -17.82
C PHE A 91 6.38 -10.81 -18.86
N LEU A 92 5.85 -9.74 -19.47
CA LEU A 92 4.83 -9.87 -20.51
C LEU A 92 5.41 -10.46 -21.81
N LEU A 93 6.59 -10.01 -22.25
CA LEU A 93 7.23 -10.45 -23.49
C LEU A 93 7.74 -11.90 -23.44
N PHE A 94 8.19 -12.35 -22.27
CA PHE A 94 8.77 -13.68 -22.08
C PHE A 94 7.79 -14.68 -21.43
N ALA A 95 6.50 -14.36 -21.35
CA ALA A 95 5.43 -15.24 -20.87
C ALA A 95 5.26 -16.46 -21.81
N ARG A 96 5.99 -17.57 -21.54
CA ARG A 96 5.97 -18.78 -22.37
C ARG A 96 5.50 -20.01 -21.60
N PRO A 97 4.71 -20.92 -22.22
CA PRO A 97 4.22 -22.15 -21.58
C PRO A 97 5.33 -23.18 -21.28
N ALA A 98 6.54 -22.98 -21.82
CA ALA A 98 7.71 -23.82 -21.54
C ALA A 98 8.41 -23.46 -20.21
N PHE A 99 8.10 -22.32 -19.59
CA PHE A 99 8.67 -21.91 -18.31
C PHE A 99 7.98 -22.68 -17.18
N ARG A 100 8.29 -23.97 -17.04
CA ARG A 100 7.86 -24.73 -15.86
C ARG A 100 8.60 -24.16 -14.66
N PHE A 101 7.87 -23.71 -13.65
CA PHE A 101 8.40 -23.66 -12.29
C PHE A 101 8.67 -25.10 -11.87
N ILE A 102 9.79 -25.65 -12.35
CA ILE A 102 10.35 -26.87 -11.79
C ILE A 102 10.78 -26.42 -10.39
N LEU A 103 9.98 -26.74 -9.39
CA LEU A 103 10.36 -26.75 -8.00
C LEU A 103 11.48 -27.78 -7.84
N LYS A 104 12.67 -27.48 -8.37
CA LYS A 104 13.89 -27.89 -7.65
C LYS A 104 13.75 -27.22 -6.29
N PRO A 105 14.15 -27.87 -5.18
CA PRO A 105 14.13 -27.26 -3.86
C PRO A 105 15.16 -26.12 -3.81
N LEU A 106 14.87 -25.01 -4.50
CA LEU A 106 15.33 -23.70 -4.13
C LEU A 106 14.61 -23.35 -2.84
N PRO A 107 15.35 -22.78 -1.89
CA PRO A 107 15.07 -22.94 -0.48
C PRO A 107 13.66 -22.41 -0.21
N VAL A 108 12.92 -23.16 0.61
CA VAL A 108 11.61 -22.79 1.18
C VAL A 108 11.59 -21.34 1.67
N THR A 109 12.75 -20.75 1.97
CA THR A 109 12.96 -19.32 2.24
C THR A 109 12.48 -18.39 1.13
N GLY A 110 12.59 -18.71 -0.16
CA GLY A 110 12.14 -17.85 -1.27
C GLY A 110 10.61 -17.82 -1.39
N GLY A 111 9.98 -19.00 -1.31
CA GLY A 111 8.51 -19.13 -1.27
C GLY A 111 7.91 -18.57 0.02
N ALA A 112 8.56 -18.78 1.16
CA ALA A 112 8.16 -18.21 2.44
C ALA A 112 8.36 -16.69 2.46
N SER A 113 9.45 -16.15 1.89
CA SER A 113 9.66 -14.70 1.79
C SER A 113 8.65 -14.06 0.85
N PHE A 114 8.30 -14.72 -0.26
CA PHE A 114 7.23 -14.28 -1.16
C PHE A 114 5.86 -14.34 -0.49
N PHE A 115 5.54 -15.43 0.23
CA PHE A 115 4.30 -15.58 0.99
C PHE A 115 4.19 -14.53 2.10
N MET A 116 5.26 -14.34 2.87
CA MET A 116 5.32 -13.34 3.93
C MET A 116 5.24 -11.92 3.36
N ARG A 117 5.77 -11.66 2.15
CA ARG A 117 5.67 -10.34 1.50
C ARG A 117 4.36 -10.12 0.74
N CYS A 118 3.71 -11.15 0.21
CA CYS A 118 2.40 -11.07 -0.43
C CYS A 118 1.24 -11.03 0.57
N LEU A 119 1.41 -11.60 1.76
CA LEU A 119 0.41 -11.49 2.83
C LEU A 119 0.66 -10.25 3.69
N PHE A 120 1.88 -10.06 4.20
CA PHE A 120 2.15 -9.09 5.25
C PHE A 120 2.19 -7.65 4.73
N THR A 121 2.75 -7.39 3.55
CA THR A 121 2.84 -6.01 3.04
C THR A 121 1.49 -5.45 2.64
N PRO A 122 0.66 -6.08 1.78
CA PRO A 122 -0.65 -5.54 1.45
C PRO A 122 -1.63 -5.63 2.63
N PHE A 123 -1.52 -6.63 3.53
CA PHE A 123 -2.32 -6.65 4.77
C PHE A 123 -1.94 -5.49 5.70
N TRP A 124 -0.65 -5.26 5.95
CA TRP A 124 -0.18 -4.15 6.79
C TRP A 124 -0.52 -2.79 6.17
N VAL A 125 -0.42 -2.66 4.85
CA VAL A 125 -0.77 -1.47 4.06
C VAL A 125 -2.30 -1.24 4.04
N SER A 126 -3.13 -2.29 3.94
CA SER A 126 -4.60 -2.18 3.99
C SER A 126 -5.10 -1.91 5.41
N VAL A 127 -4.53 -2.58 6.41
CA VAL A 127 -4.81 -2.35 7.83
C VAL A 127 -4.40 -0.94 8.22
N SER A 128 -3.22 -0.48 7.79
CA SER A 128 -2.83 0.91 8.00
C SER A 128 -3.76 1.87 7.27
N ALA A 129 -4.14 1.65 6.01
CA ALA A 129 -5.08 2.52 5.28
C ALA A 129 -6.47 2.66 5.92
N ILE A 130 -6.99 1.59 6.54
CA ILE A 130 -8.26 1.62 7.29
C ILE A 130 -8.07 2.32 8.65
N LEU A 131 -6.91 2.14 9.28
CA LEU A 131 -6.64 2.67 10.61
C LEU A 131 -6.08 4.10 10.61
N THR A 132 -5.39 4.58 9.57
CA THR A 132 -4.77 5.92 9.54
C THR A 132 -5.80 7.04 9.68
N PRO A 133 -6.93 7.05 8.93
CA PRO A 133 -7.94 8.09 9.10
C PRO A 133 -8.52 8.07 10.52
N LYS A 134 -8.73 6.87 11.08
CA LYS A 134 -9.25 6.69 12.45
C LYS A 134 -8.24 7.13 13.51
N LEU A 135 -6.94 6.87 13.32
CA LEU A 135 -5.85 7.26 14.23
C LEU A 135 -5.57 8.77 14.18
N GLN A 136 -5.57 9.37 12.99
CA GLN A 136 -5.44 10.83 12.81
C GLN A 136 -6.65 11.55 13.42
N CYS A 137 -7.86 11.03 13.21
CA CYS A 137 -9.06 11.51 13.87
C CYS A 137 -8.96 11.39 15.41
N LEU A 138 -8.51 10.26 15.94
CA LEU A 138 -8.32 10.08 17.39
C LEU A 138 -7.25 11.02 17.96
N ALA A 139 -6.17 11.26 17.21
CA ALA A 139 -5.11 12.19 17.58
C ALA A 139 -5.61 13.63 17.60
N LEU A 140 -6.40 14.05 16.60
CA LEU A 140 -7.06 15.36 16.56
C LEU A 140 -8.07 15.51 17.70
N LEU A 141 -8.88 14.49 17.99
CA LEU A 141 -9.81 14.51 19.13
C LEU A 141 -9.08 14.58 20.48
N ARG A 142 -7.94 13.90 20.63
CA ARG A 142 -7.10 13.99 21.84
C ARG A 142 -6.40 15.34 21.95
N ALA A 143 -5.90 15.90 20.85
CA ALA A 143 -5.30 17.22 20.80
C ALA A 143 -6.33 18.31 21.13
N GLN A 144 -7.55 18.22 20.57
CA GLN A 144 -8.65 19.12 20.86
C GLN A 144 -9.17 18.97 22.30
N ARG A 145 -9.24 17.74 22.83
CA ARG A 145 -9.56 17.52 24.24
C ARG A 145 -8.50 18.12 25.16
N ARG A 146 -7.21 17.99 24.81
CA ARG A 146 -6.09 18.56 25.56
C ARG A 146 -6.09 20.10 25.49
N SER A 147 -6.37 20.69 24.32
CA SER A 147 -6.51 22.15 24.19
C SER A 147 -7.73 22.67 24.93
N SER A 148 -8.88 21.98 24.88
CA SER A 148 -10.06 22.37 25.66
C SER A 148 -9.84 22.25 27.17
N LEU A 149 -9.03 21.29 27.62
CA LEU A 149 -8.62 21.19 29.04
C LEU A 149 -7.65 22.30 29.43
N LEU A 150 -6.76 22.72 28.52
CA LEU A 150 -5.85 23.86 28.74
C LEU A 150 -6.58 25.21 28.69
N GLU A 151 -7.58 25.37 27.82
CA GLU A 151 -8.50 26.53 27.79
C GLU A 151 -9.38 26.56 29.05
N TYR A 152 -9.92 25.42 29.49
CA TYR A 152 -10.67 25.31 30.76
C TYR A 152 -9.79 25.67 31.98
N CYS A 153 -8.51 25.30 31.96
CA CYS A 153 -7.55 25.71 32.97
C CYS A 153 -7.07 27.17 32.83
N SER A 154 -7.32 27.88 31.71
CA SER A 154 -6.77 29.22 31.45
C SER A 154 -7.76 30.34 31.12
N GLY A 155 -9.07 30.11 30.94
CA GLY A 155 -10.03 31.19 30.65
C GLY A 155 -11.25 31.09 31.56
N ARG A 156 -11.54 32.06 32.43
CA ARG A 156 -12.14 33.35 32.03
C ARG A 156 -13.06 33.13 30.82
N GLN A 157 -14.34 32.93 31.14
CA GLN A 157 -15.47 32.96 30.21
C GLN A 157 -15.26 34.09 29.21
N ASP A 158 -15.31 33.77 27.91
CA ASP A 158 -16.04 34.53 26.88
C ASP A 158 -15.57 34.08 25.49
N ARG A 159 -16.37 33.18 24.90
CA ARG A 159 -16.38 32.63 23.52
C ARG A 159 -15.91 31.18 23.37
N CYS A 160 -16.82 30.25 23.68
CA CYS A 160 -16.82 28.91 23.11
C CYS A 160 -17.70 28.90 21.85
N VAL A 161 -17.14 28.56 20.69
CA VAL A 161 -17.90 28.16 19.49
C VAL A 161 -17.59 26.69 19.23
N PRO A 162 -18.54 25.75 19.36
CA PRO A 162 -18.40 24.42 18.81
C PRO A 162 -19.14 24.32 17.48
N THR A 163 -18.72 23.37 16.63
CA THR A 163 -19.52 22.59 15.64
C THR A 163 -18.94 22.59 14.22
N SER A 164 -18.06 21.62 13.93
CA SER A 164 -18.01 20.98 12.60
C SER A 164 -17.12 19.72 12.58
N LEU A 165 -15.98 19.72 13.28
CA LEU A 165 -15.02 18.59 13.24
C LEU A 165 -15.52 17.30 13.89
N SER A 166 -16.34 17.36 14.95
CA SER A 166 -16.78 16.16 15.68
C SER A 166 -17.68 15.23 14.86
N PHE A 167 -18.48 15.76 13.93
CA PHE A 167 -19.42 14.96 13.14
C PHE A 167 -18.75 14.18 12.00
N LEU A 168 -17.75 14.79 11.33
CA LEU A 168 -16.95 14.12 10.30
C LEU A 168 -16.13 12.95 10.88
N CYS A 169 -15.58 13.12 12.08
CA CYS A 169 -14.83 12.09 12.78
C CYS A 169 -15.69 10.91 13.25
N PHE A 170 -16.93 11.17 13.68
CA PHE A 170 -17.84 10.12 14.16
C PHE A 170 -18.30 9.18 13.03
N GLY A 171 -18.53 9.73 11.82
CA GLY A 171 -18.87 8.94 10.64
C GLY A 171 -17.72 8.01 10.18
N LEU A 172 -16.47 8.46 10.32
CA LEU A 172 -15.28 7.66 9.98
C LEU A 172 -14.92 6.58 11.01
N LEU A 173 -15.38 6.69 12.27
CA LEU A 173 -15.10 5.71 13.32
C LEU A 173 -16.07 4.52 13.31
N LEU A 174 -17.28 4.72 12.79
CA LEU A 174 -18.37 3.73 12.80
C LEU A 174 -18.53 2.95 11.48
N ALA A 175 -17.81 3.32 10.41
CA ALA A 175 -17.66 2.54 9.18
C ALA A 175 -16.37 1.71 9.20
#